data_AF-A0A1U8NYW9-F1
#
_entry.id   AF-A0A1U8NYW9-F1
#
_cell.length_a   1.000
_cell.length_b   1.000
_cell.length_c   1.000
_cell.angle_alpha   90.00
_cell.angle_beta   90.00
_cell.angle_gamma   90.00
#
_symmetry.space_group_name_H-M   'P 1'
#
loop_
_entity.id
_entity.type
_entity.pdbx_description
1 polymer ?
#
loop_
_entity_poly.entity_id
_entity_poly.type
_entity_poly.pdbx_seq_one_letter_code
_entity_poly.pdbx_strand_id
1 'polypeptide(L)'
;MASNTWGFLSFFMVLVVTSAYPIKTKQYKPCKHLVLYFHDIIYNGMNKENATSAIVAAPQGANLTILASQFHFGNIAVFDDPITLDNNLHSKPVGRAQGMYLYDTKNTYTAWLGFSFVFNSTDYYQGTINFIGADPLMNKTRDISIVGGTGDFFMHRGVATLMTDSFEGEVYFRLKVDIKFYECW
;
A
#
# COMPACT_ATOMS: atom_id res chain seq x y z
N MET A 1 48.79 15.11 64.38
CA MET A 1 47.33 15.00 64.23
C MET A 1 47.08 14.76 62.74
N ALA A 2 46.93 13.51 62.29
CA ALA A 2 45.67 12.76 62.21
C ALA A 2 44.62 13.60 61.47
N SER A 3 43.96 13.20 60.38
CA SER A 3 43.80 11.99 59.58
C SER A 3 42.88 12.45 58.43
N ASN A 4 42.93 11.86 57.24
CA ASN A 4 41.70 11.54 56.49
C ASN A 4 42.02 10.81 55.19
N THR A 5 41.85 9.50 55.29
CA THR A 5 41.68 8.52 54.23
C THR A 5 40.49 8.91 53.34
N TRP A 6 40.73 9.09 52.04
CA TRP A 6 39.64 9.13 51.06
C TRP A 6 39.41 7.71 50.56
N GLY A 7 38.33 7.09 51.06
CA GLY A 7 37.90 5.75 50.69
C GLY A 7 37.41 5.69 49.25
N PHE A 8 37.94 4.72 48.51
CA PHE A 8 37.41 4.28 47.22
C PHE A 8 35.99 3.74 47.39
N LEU A 9 34.97 4.45 46.89
CA LEU A 9 33.62 3.92 46.70
C LEU A 9 33.56 3.24 45.34
N SER A 10 33.84 1.94 45.31
CA SER A 10 33.64 1.08 44.15
C SER A 10 32.15 0.77 44.01
N PHE A 11 31.49 1.40 43.03
CA PHE A 11 30.07 1.17 42.72
C PHE A 11 29.96 -0.14 41.90
N PHE A 12 29.64 -1.25 42.55
CA PHE A 12 29.38 -2.52 41.87
C PHE A 12 28.05 -2.42 41.09
N MET A 13 28.15 -2.16 39.79
CA MET A 13 27.03 -2.19 38.86
C MET A 13 26.63 -3.65 38.62
N VAL A 14 25.57 -4.13 39.30
CA VAL A 14 25.01 -5.46 39.07
C VAL A 14 24.29 -5.45 37.71
N LEU A 15 24.96 -5.96 36.68
CA LEU A 15 24.38 -6.22 35.36
C LEU A 15 23.40 -7.40 35.47
N VAL A 16 22.11 -7.10 35.54
CA VAL A 16 21.05 -8.10 35.38
C VAL A 16 21.01 -8.50 33.91
N VAL A 17 21.59 -9.64 33.58
CA VAL A 17 21.49 -10.23 32.23
C VAL A 17 20.11 -10.86 32.10
N THR A 18 19.13 -10.09 31.61
CA THR A 18 17.85 -10.66 31.19
C THR A 18 18.09 -11.45 29.90
N SER A 19 18.06 -12.78 30.01
CA SER A 19 18.05 -13.68 28.85
C SER A 19 16.76 -13.47 28.06
N ALA A 20 16.80 -12.64 27.03
CA ALA A 20 15.76 -12.57 26.03
C ALA A 20 15.81 -13.85 25.18
N TYR A 21 14.94 -14.82 25.47
CA TYR A 21 14.75 -15.95 24.57
C TYR A 21 14.16 -15.42 23.26
N PRO A 22 14.80 -15.65 22.09
CA PRO A 22 14.23 -15.24 20.82
C PRO A 22 12.91 -15.99 20.63
N ILE A 23 11.80 -15.25 20.65
CA ILE A 23 10.50 -15.78 20.24
C ILE A 23 10.67 -16.21 18.78
N LYS A 24 10.67 -17.52 18.53
CA LYS A 24 10.58 -18.04 17.16
C LYS A 24 9.22 -17.63 16.62
N THR A 25 9.17 -16.56 15.84
CA THR A 25 7.99 -16.17 15.10
C THR A 25 7.65 -17.30 14.13
N LYS A 26 6.50 -17.96 14.34
CA LYS A 26 6.01 -18.98 13.42
C LYS A 26 5.79 -18.32 12.07
N GLN A 27 6.62 -18.65 11.08
CA GLN A 27 6.49 -18.11 9.73
C GLN A 27 5.29 -18.79 9.07
N TYR A 28 4.17 -18.07 8.96
CA TYR A 28 3.02 -18.55 8.23
C TYR A 28 3.32 -18.52 6.73
N LYS A 29 3.06 -19.62 6.02
CA LYS A 29 3.18 -19.70 4.56
C LYS A 29 1.82 -19.35 3.94
N PRO A 30 1.74 -18.49 2.92
CA PRO A 30 0.49 -18.21 2.25
C PRO A 30 -0.07 -19.46 1.55
N CYS A 31 -1.39 -19.62 1.58
CA CYS A 31 -2.12 -20.70 0.90
C CYS A 31 -2.35 -20.40 -0.59
N LYS A 32 -2.40 -19.12 -0.97
CA LYS A 32 -2.49 -18.65 -2.36
C LYS A 32 -1.65 -17.39 -2.52
N HIS A 33 -0.96 -17.27 -3.65
CA HIS A 33 -0.04 -16.18 -3.96
C HIS A 33 -0.29 -15.67 -5.38
N LEU A 34 -0.51 -14.37 -5.53
CA LEU A 34 -0.68 -13.70 -6.82
C LEU A 34 0.26 -12.50 -6.91
N VAL A 35 0.75 -12.21 -8.11
CA VAL A 35 1.49 -10.98 -8.40
C VAL A 35 0.82 -10.33 -9.60
N LEU A 36 0.34 -9.12 -9.40
CA LEU A 36 -0.41 -8.35 -10.39
C LEU A 36 0.13 -6.93 -10.46
N TYR A 37 -0.12 -6.25 -11.56
CA TYR A 37 0.20 -4.84 -11.74
C TYR A 37 -1.09 -4.09 -12.04
N PHE A 38 -1.26 -2.90 -11.47
CA PHE A 38 -2.28 -1.98 -11.95
C PHE A 38 -1.67 -0.63 -12.30
N HIS A 39 -2.35 0.07 -13.20
CA HIS A 39 -1.85 1.25 -13.87
C HIS A 39 -2.83 2.39 -13.69
N ASP A 40 -2.44 3.41 -12.95
CA ASP A 40 -3.24 4.61 -12.76
C ASP A 40 -2.78 5.70 -13.73
N ILE A 41 -3.74 6.32 -14.40
CA ILE A 41 -3.56 7.48 -15.28
C ILE A 41 -4.55 8.55 -14.85
N ILE A 42 -4.10 9.53 -14.08
CA ILE A 42 -4.96 10.60 -13.58
C ILE A 42 -5.35 11.58 -14.69
N TYR A 43 -6.61 11.98 -14.68
CA TYR A 43 -7.10 13.01 -15.59
C TYR A 43 -6.44 14.36 -15.29
N ASN A 44 -5.70 14.89 -16.26
CA ASN A 44 -4.94 16.13 -16.14
C ASN A 44 -5.59 17.32 -16.87
N GLY A 45 -6.86 17.19 -17.28
CA GLY A 45 -7.57 18.18 -18.08
C GLY A 45 -7.48 17.96 -19.59
N MET A 46 -6.46 17.23 -20.07
CA MET A 46 -6.15 17.10 -21.50
C MET A 46 -6.15 15.66 -22.01
N ASN A 47 -6.11 14.66 -21.13
CA ASN A 47 -5.93 13.24 -21.46
C ASN A 47 -7.20 12.39 -21.30
N LYS A 48 -8.40 12.95 -21.56
CA LYS A 48 -9.69 12.30 -21.30
C LYS A 48 -9.80 10.87 -21.84
N GLU A 49 -9.32 10.62 -23.05
CA GLU A 49 -9.43 9.30 -23.71
C GLU A 49 -8.55 8.22 -23.06
N ASN A 50 -7.50 8.62 -22.34
CA ASN A 50 -6.53 7.69 -21.74
C ASN A 50 -6.63 7.62 -20.20
N ALA A 51 -7.27 8.59 -19.57
CA ALA A 51 -7.36 8.66 -18.12
C ALA A 51 -8.19 7.51 -17.54
N THR A 52 -7.70 6.92 -16.46
CA THR A 52 -8.33 5.84 -15.70
C THR A 52 -8.75 6.28 -14.30
N SER A 53 -8.24 7.42 -13.84
CA SER A 53 -8.57 8.01 -12.54
C SER A 53 -8.83 9.52 -12.64
N ALA A 54 -9.47 10.09 -11.62
CA ALA A 54 -9.77 11.51 -11.56
C ALA A 54 -9.83 12.03 -10.11
N ILE A 55 -9.38 13.27 -9.89
CA ILE A 55 -9.54 13.96 -8.61
C ILE A 55 -11.00 14.38 -8.46
N VAL A 56 -11.65 13.93 -7.40
CA VAL A 56 -13.07 14.22 -7.12
C VAL A 56 -13.25 15.15 -5.92
N ALA A 57 -12.21 15.32 -5.10
CA ALA A 57 -12.17 16.32 -4.05
C ALA A 57 -10.77 16.90 -3.90
N ALA A 58 -10.70 18.16 -3.52
CA ALA A 58 -9.47 18.89 -3.26
C ALA A 58 -9.71 19.96 -2.19
N PRO A 59 -8.64 20.45 -1.52
CA PRO A 59 -8.75 21.59 -0.62
C PRO A 59 -9.37 22.82 -1.28
N GLN A 60 -9.95 23.71 -0.48
CA GLN A 60 -10.55 24.94 -0.98
C GLN A 60 -9.54 25.77 -1.80
N GLY A 61 -9.93 26.15 -3.01
CA GLY A 61 -9.08 26.92 -3.93
C GLY A 61 -8.13 26.08 -4.80
N ALA A 62 -8.10 24.75 -4.64
CA ALA A 62 -7.37 23.84 -5.53
C ALA A 62 -8.22 23.43 -6.74
N ASN A 63 -7.57 22.74 -7.70
CA ASN A 63 -8.19 22.22 -8.92
C ASN A 63 -8.44 20.70 -8.80
N LEU A 64 -9.34 20.18 -9.62
CA LEU A 64 -9.63 18.75 -9.81
C LEU A 64 -8.84 18.13 -10.99
N THR A 65 -7.97 18.88 -11.65
CA THR A 65 -7.09 18.37 -12.73
C THR A 65 -5.61 18.46 -12.38
N ILE A 66 -5.26 19.05 -11.23
CA ILE A 66 -3.89 19.21 -10.74
C ILE A 66 -3.94 18.96 -9.24
N LEU A 67 -3.09 18.06 -8.73
CA LEU A 67 -3.02 17.79 -7.30
C LEU A 67 -2.60 19.05 -6.54
N ALA A 68 -3.14 19.21 -5.33
CA ALA A 68 -2.88 20.35 -4.49
C ALA A 68 -1.39 20.41 -4.11
N SER A 69 -0.89 21.62 -3.89
CA SER A 69 0.41 21.81 -3.28
C SER A 69 0.43 21.30 -1.84
N GLN A 70 1.61 21.18 -1.23
CA GLN A 70 1.78 20.66 0.14
C GLN A 70 1.37 19.19 0.29
N PHE A 71 2.10 18.32 -0.40
CA PHE A 71 1.95 16.86 -0.32
C PHE A 71 0.55 16.34 -0.74
N HIS A 72 -0.19 17.14 -1.51
CA HIS A 72 -1.53 16.85 -2.02
C HIS A 72 -2.58 16.63 -0.93
N PHE A 73 -2.30 17.06 0.31
CA PHE A 73 -3.17 16.85 1.46
C PHE A 73 -4.62 17.22 1.16
N GLY A 74 -5.55 16.28 1.39
CA GLY A 74 -6.99 16.49 1.18
C GLY A 74 -7.46 16.28 -0.26
N ASN A 75 -6.57 15.95 -1.21
CA ASN A 75 -7.00 15.41 -2.49
C ASN A 75 -7.58 14.01 -2.31
N ILE A 76 -8.68 13.75 -3.02
CA ILE A 76 -9.29 12.43 -3.16
C ILE A 76 -9.39 12.13 -4.65
N ALA A 77 -8.92 10.97 -5.06
CA ALA A 77 -9.07 10.47 -6.42
C ALA A 77 -9.88 9.17 -6.41
N VAL A 78 -10.72 9.00 -7.44
CA VAL A 78 -11.36 7.72 -7.76
C VAL A 78 -10.70 7.14 -8.99
N PHE A 79 -10.63 5.82 -9.06
CA PHE A 79 -9.96 5.13 -10.15
C PHE A 79 -10.70 3.85 -10.57
N ASP A 80 -10.58 3.56 -11.86
CA ASP A 80 -10.95 2.31 -12.51
C ASP A 80 -9.78 1.95 -13.43
N ASP A 81 -8.81 1.20 -12.90
CA ASP A 81 -7.51 0.99 -13.52
C ASP A 81 -7.38 -0.43 -14.09
N PRO A 82 -6.71 -0.61 -15.24
CA PRO A 82 -6.48 -1.95 -15.78
C PRO A 82 -5.47 -2.72 -14.90
N ILE A 83 -5.76 -3.99 -14.66
CA ILE A 83 -4.85 -4.92 -14.00
C ILE A 83 -4.21 -5.83 -15.05
N THR A 84 -2.89 -6.01 -15.01
CA THR A 84 -2.10 -6.83 -15.94
C THR A 84 -1.24 -7.84 -15.17
N LEU A 85 -0.77 -8.88 -15.88
CA LEU A 85 0.12 -9.91 -15.32
C LEU A 85 1.60 -9.52 -15.33
N ASP A 86 1.95 -8.55 -16.17
CA ASP A 86 3.29 -8.03 -16.34
C ASP A 86 3.29 -6.51 -16.18
N ASN A 87 4.45 -5.88 -16.34
CA ASN A 87 4.58 -4.44 -16.14
C ASN A 87 4.15 -3.59 -17.35
N ASN A 88 3.60 -4.21 -18.41
CA ASN A 88 3.26 -3.53 -19.64
C ASN A 88 1.78 -3.10 -19.64
N LEU A 89 1.55 -1.78 -19.71
CA LEU A 89 0.21 -1.17 -19.76
C LEU A 89 -0.64 -1.68 -20.94
N HIS A 90 -0.01 -2.05 -22.04
CA HIS A 90 -0.70 -2.50 -23.25
C HIS A 90 -1.01 -4.01 -23.26
N SER A 91 -0.61 -4.74 -22.23
CA SER A 91 -0.98 -6.15 -22.07
C SER A 91 -2.47 -6.33 -21.87
N LYS A 92 -3.01 -7.49 -22.26
CA LYS A 92 -4.43 -7.84 -22.05
C LYS A 92 -4.76 -7.71 -20.56
N PRO A 93 -5.73 -6.85 -20.17
CA PRO A 93 -6.13 -6.75 -18.78
C PRO A 93 -6.77 -8.05 -18.28
N VAL A 94 -6.47 -8.43 -17.03
CA VAL A 94 -7.06 -9.60 -16.35
C VAL A 94 -8.18 -9.22 -15.39
N GLY A 95 -8.32 -7.93 -15.11
CA GLY A 95 -9.33 -7.36 -14.22
C GLY A 95 -9.22 -5.84 -14.15
N ARG A 96 -9.94 -5.25 -13.20
CA ARG A 96 -9.95 -3.82 -12.92
C ARG A 96 -9.68 -3.55 -11.44
N ALA A 97 -8.83 -2.58 -11.13
CA ALA A 97 -8.70 -2.05 -9.78
C ALA A 97 -9.66 -0.86 -9.66
N GLN A 98 -10.64 -0.95 -8.77
CA GLN A 98 -11.72 0.03 -8.64
C GLN A 98 -11.82 0.52 -7.22
N GLY A 99 -11.75 1.84 -7.02
CA GLY A 99 -11.84 2.40 -5.69
C GLY A 99 -11.41 3.86 -5.63
N MET A 100 -10.82 4.21 -4.49
CA MET A 100 -10.35 5.56 -4.24
C MET A 100 -9.06 5.56 -3.42
N TYR A 101 -8.33 6.66 -3.55
CA TYR A 101 -7.26 7.02 -2.64
C TYR A 101 -7.37 8.47 -2.23
N LEU A 102 -6.83 8.78 -1.06
CA LEU A 102 -6.75 10.15 -0.56
C LEU A 102 -5.38 10.41 0.07
N TYR A 103 -4.89 11.64 -0.05
CA TYR A 103 -3.65 12.06 0.59
C TYR A 103 -3.96 12.64 1.96
N ASP A 104 -3.39 12.04 3.00
CA ASP A 104 -3.87 12.18 4.38
C ASP A 104 -2.89 12.86 5.36
N THR A 105 -1.68 13.23 4.91
CA THR A 105 -0.71 13.94 5.76
C THR A 105 -0.26 15.27 5.19
N LYS A 106 0.13 16.20 6.08
CA LYS A 106 0.50 17.58 5.75
C LYS A 106 2.00 17.82 5.57
N ASN A 107 2.83 16.82 5.88
CA ASN A 107 4.27 16.98 6.02
C ASN A 107 5.09 15.89 5.32
N THR A 108 4.46 14.92 4.68
CA THR A 108 5.12 13.88 3.89
C THR A 108 4.14 13.31 2.86
N TYR A 109 4.63 12.57 1.88
CA TYR A 109 3.77 11.90 0.91
C TYR A 109 3.26 10.57 1.50
N THR A 110 1.96 10.55 1.82
CA THR A 110 1.22 9.36 2.22
C THR A 110 -0.14 9.36 1.56
N ALA A 111 -0.64 8.18 1.27
CA ALA A 111 -2.01 7.99 0.84
C ALA A 111 -2.72 6.99 1.77
N TRP A 112 -4.04 7.02 1.74
CA TRP A 112 -4.88 5.94 2.24
C TRP A 112 -5.67 5.37 1.07
N LEU A 113 -5.65 4.05 0.94
CA LEU A 113 -6.24 3.32 -0.18
C LEU A 113 -7.45 2.52 0.29
N GLY A 114 -8.53 2.58 -0.49
CA GLY A 114 -9.70 1.71 -0.34
C GLY A 114 -10.20 1.29 -1.72
N PHE A 115 -9.97 0.04 -2.09
CA PHE A 115 -10.26 -0.43 -3.45
C PHE A 115 -10.50 -1.93 -3.54
N SER A 116 -10.99 -2.36 -4.70
CA SER A 116 -11.23 -3.75 -5.04
C SER A 116 -10.51 -4.11 -6.33
N PHE A 117 -9.88 -5.28 -6.37
CA PHE A 117 -9.60 -5.94 -7.63
C PHE A 117 -10.85 -6.70 -8.07
N VAL A 118 -11.38 -6.35 -9.23
CA VAL A 118 -12.60 -6.91 -9.82
C VAL A 118 -12.21 -7.76 -11.01
N PHE A 119 -12.46 -9.06 -10.90
CA PHE A 119 -12.17 -10.04 -11.94
C PHE A 119 -13.48 -10.54 -12.56
N ASN A 120 -13.52 -10.55 -13.88
CA ASN A 120 -14.65 -11.04 -14.65
C ASN A 120 -14.15 -11.75 -15.92
N SER A 121 -13.26 -12.74 -15.74
CA SER A 121 -12.67 -13.47 -16.85
C SER A 121 -12.82 -14.96 -16.64
N THR A 122 -13.25 -15.65 -17.70
CA THR A 122 -13.24 -17.13 -17.75
C THR A 122 -11.83 -17.71 -17.81
N ASP A 123 -10.85 -16.93 -18.28
CA ASP A 123 -9.46 -17.36 -18.46
C ASP A 123 -8.62 -17.17 -17.18
N TYR A 124 -9.11 -16.35 -16.24
CA TYR A 124 -8.39 -15.99 -15.01
C TYR A 124 -9.21 -16.29 -13.77
N TYR A 125 -9.89 -15.27 -13.23
CA TYR A 125 -10.68 -15.37 -12.01
C TYR A 125 -12.03 -14.68 -12.21
N GLN A 126 -12.98 -15.06 -11.37
CA GLN A 126 -14.27 -14.42 -11.24
C GLN A 126 -14.54 -14.06 -9.78
N GLY A 127 -14.79 -12.78 -9.51
CA GLY A 127 -15.04 -12.27 -8.16
C GLY A 127 -14.19 -11.06 -7.81
N THR A 128 -14.03 -10.79 -6.52
CA THR A 128 -13.32 -9.61 -6.04
C THR A 128 -12.35 -9.90 -4.91
N ILE A 129 -11.29 -9.09 -4.81
CA ILE A 129 -10.41 -9.00 -3.65
C ILE A 129 -10.49 -7.56 -3.14
N ASN A 130 -10.81 -7.35 -1.86
CA ASN A 130 -11.02 -6.01 -1.30
C ASN A 130 -9.84 -5.62 -0.39
N PHE A 131 -9.34 -4.40 -0.56
CA PHE A 131 -8.14 -3.88 0.12
C PHE A 131 -8.44 -2.58 0.86
N ILE A 132 -7.82 -2.40 2.03
CA ILE A 132 -7.91 -1.16 2.79
C ILE A 132 -6.65 -0.91 3.62
N GLY A 133 -6.16 0.33 3.66
CA GLY A 133 -5.06 0.72 4.54
C GLY A 133 -4.24 1.91 4.09
N ALA A 134 -3.29 2.28 4.94
CA ALA A 134 -2.34 3.36 4.69
C ALA A 134 -1.22 2.91 3.75
N ASP A 135 -0.82 3.81 2.85
CA ASP A 135 0.27 3.65 1.90
C ASP A 135 1.30 4.78 2.07
N PRO A 136 2.29 4.60 2.97
CA PRO A 136 3.40 5.53 3.10
C PRO A 136 4.31 5.46 1.86
N LEU A 137 4.04 6.32 0.87
CA LEU A 137 4.66 6.32 -0.46
C LEU A 137 6.19 6.40 -0.44
N MET A 138 6.77 6.98 0.61
CA MET A 138 8.22 7.10 0.79
C MET A 138 8.93 5.76 1.07
N ASN A 139 8.19 4.72 1.50
CA ASN A 139 8.75 3.39 1.71
C ASN A 139 8.81 2.64 0.38
N LYS A 140 9.80 1.77 0.16
CA LYS A 140 9.90 0.96 -1.08
C LYS A 140 8.78 -0.08 -1.23
N THR A 141 8.28 -0.57 -0.11
CA THR A 141 7.28 -1.63 0.02
C THR A 141 6.31 -1.25 1.12
N ARG A 142 5.01 -1.45 0.90
CA ARG A 142 3.96 -1.13 1.88
C ARG A 142 2.95 -2.26 1.93
N ASP A 143 2.59 -2.71 3.12
CA ASP A 143 1.59 -3.75 3.29
C ASP A 143 0.21 -3.13 3.51
N ILE A 144 -0.77 -3.62 2.73
CA ILE A 144 -2.18 -3.29 2.86
C ILE A 144 -3.00 -4.54 3.18
N SER A 145 -4.06 -4.38 3.97
CA SER A 145 -4.88 -5.51 4.40
C SER A 145 -5.81 -5.96 3.29
N ILE A 146 -5.90 -7.27 3.08
CA ILE A 146 -6.98 -7.89 2.32
C ILE A 146 -8.10 -8.19 3.31
N VAL A 147 -9.19 -7.42 3.22
CA VAL A 147 -10.29 -7.47 4.18
C VAL A 147 -11.41 -8.42 3.81
N GLY A 148 -11.38 -8.96 2.60
CA GLY A 148 -12.27 -10.00 2.15
C GLY A 148 -12.24 -10.19 0.64
N GLY A 149 -13.07 -11.10 0.16
CA GLY A 149 -13.26 -11.33 -1.26
C GLY A 149 -14.59 -12.02 -1.56
N THR A 150 -14.91 -12.07 -2.85
CA THR A 150 -16.14 -12.69 -3.40
C THR A 150 -15.78 -13.64 -4.54
N GLY A 151 -16.71 -14.49 -4.97
CA GLY A 151 -16.47 -15.47 -6.04
C GLY A 151 -15.33 -16.42 -5.70
N ASP A 152 -14.35 -16.55 -6.59
CA ASP A 152 -13.14 -17.38 -6.41
C ASP A 152 -12.27 -16.98 -5.20
N PHE A 153 -12.54 -15.81 -4.61
CA PHE A 153 -11.88 -15.30 -3.42
C PHE A 153 -12.82 -15.19 -2.22
N PHE A 154 -13.96 -15.89 -2.25
CA PHE A 154 -14.90 -15.92 -1.13
C PHE A 154 -14.18 -16.25 0.18
N MET A 155 -14.41 -15.41 1.19
CA MET A 155 -13.84 -15.52 2.55
C MET A 155 -12.30 -15.54 2.63
N HIS A 156 -11.59 -15.25 1.54
CA HIS A 156 -10.14 -15.15 1.57
C HIS A 156 -9.68 -13.93 2.38
N ARG A 157 -8.63 -14.10 3.18
CA ARG A 157 -7.97 -13.02 3.96
C ARG A 157 -6.45 -13.09 3.81
N GLY A 158 -5.80 -11.94 3.95
CA GLY A 158 -4.36 -11.88 3.86
C GLY A 158 -3.79 -10.47 3.81
N VAL A 159 -2.62 -10.35 3.20
CA VAL A 159 -1.86 -9.10 3.08
C VAL A 159 -1.41 -8.95 1.64
N ALA A 160 -1.47 -7.74 1.11
CA ALA A 160 -0.87 -7.40 -0.17
C ALA A 160 0.29 -6.42 0.06
N THR A 161 1.45 -6.72 -0.51
CA THR A 161 2.61 -5.82 -0.48
C THR A 161 2.62 -5.01 -1.78
N LEU A 162 2.42 -3.70 -1.65
CA LEU A 162 2.47 -2.72 -2.73
C LEU A 162 3.92 -2.28 -2.96
N MET A 163 4.32 -2.21 -4.23
CA MET A 163 5.62 -1.70 -4.69
C MET A 163 5.40 -0.73 -5.85
N THR A 164 5.97 0.47 -5.75
CA THR A 164 5.91 1.47 -6.83
C THR A 164 6.93 1.08 -7.87
N ASP A 165 6.46 0.55 -9.00
CA ASP A 165 7.31 -0.03 -10.03
C ASP A 165 7.76 1.03 -11.06
N SER A 166 6.89 2.00 -11.34
CA SER A 166 7.20 3.15 -12.20
C SER A 166 6.23 4.29 -11.91
N PHE A 167 6.66 5.53 -12.15
CA PHE A 167 5.80 6.71 -12.17
C PHE A 167 6.36 7.74 -13.15
N GLU A 168 5.47 8.53 -13.75
CA GLU A 168 5.81 9.63 -14.67
C GLU A 168 5.12 10.91 -14.21
N GLY A 169 5.89 11.74 -13.51
CA GLY A 169 5.35 12.93 -12.84
C GLY A 169 4.24 12.56 -11.89
N GLU A 170 3.11 13.28 -11.98
CA GLU A 170 1.91 13.00 -11.19
C GLU A 170 0.79 12.40 -12.03
N VAL A 171 1.06 12.09 -13.31
CA VAL A 171 0.03 11.66 -14.26
C VAL A 171 -0.11 10.15 -14.29
N TYR A 172 1.01 9.43 -14.22
CA TYR A 172 1.01 7.98 -14.33
C TYR A 172 1.78 7.35 -13.18
N PHE A 173 1.22 6.28 -12.61
CA PHE A 173 1.97 5.37 -11.76
C PHE A 173 1.55 3.92 -11.99
N ARG A 174 2.51 3.02 -11.77
CA ARG A 174 2.31 1.57 -11.79
C ARG A 174 2.65 0.99 -10.44
N LEU A 175 1.69 0.27 -9.88
CA LEU A 175 1.87 -0.48 -8.64
C LEU A 175 1.94 -1.97 -8.95
N LYS A 176 3.03 -2.61 -8.51
CA LYS A 176 3.12 -4.05 -8.37
C LYS A 176 2.49 -4.44 -7.04
N VAL A 177 1.59 -5.41 -7.07
CA VAL A 177 0.82 -5.89 -5.92
C VAL A 177 1.13 -7.37 -5.71
N ASP A 178 1.89 -7.66 -4.66
CA ASP A 178 2.24 -9.03 -4.23
C ASP A 178 1.23 -9.49 -3.16
N ILE A 179 0.24 -10.27 -3.59
CA ILE A 179 -0.94 -10.67 -2.80
C ILE A 179 -0.68 -12.03 -2.17
N LYS A 180 -0.69 -12.08 -0.83
CA LYS A 180 -0.48 -13.30 -0.04
C LYS A 180 -1.73 -13.58 0.80
N PHE A 181 -2.47 -14.61 0.43
CA PHE A 181 -3.60 -15.10 1.21
C PHE A 181 -3.13 -16.10 2.27
N TYR A 182 -3.60 -15.93 3.50
CA TYR A 182 -3.31 -16.80 4.63
C TYR A 182 -4.55 -17.57 5.09
N GLU A 183 -5.73 -17.16 4.64
CA GLU A 183 -6.97 -17.90 4.70
C GLU A 183 -7.52 -18.05 3.29
N CYS A 184 -7.76 -19.29 2.89
CA CYS A 184 -8.26 -19.68 1.56
C CYS A 184 -9.38 -20.72 1.76
N TRP A 185 -10.34 -20.72 0.84
CA TRP A 185 -11.55 -21.55 0.87
C TRP A 185 -11.73 -22.27 -0.46
#